data_AF-A0A662UWL1-F1
#
_entry.id   AF-A0A662UWL1-F1
#
_cell.length_a   1.000
_cell.length_b   1.000
_cell.length_c   1.000
_cell.angle_alpha   90.00
_cell.angle_beta   90.00
_cell.angle_gamma   90.00
#
_symmetry.space_group_name_H-M   'P 1'
#
loop_
_entity.id
_entity.type
_entity.pdbx_description
1 polymer ?
#
loop_
_entity_poly.entity_id
_entity_poly.type
_entity_poly.pdbx_seq_one_letter_code
_entity_poly.pdbx_strand_id
1 'polypeptide(L)'
;MYVVVISGSGDVKKFISRWRWNYRYRHKEVDWVVFAEQSISNGVAVVFNSSLLGLFGALKVSEIAMGLGFETRTYWLDVFYSPDVFFEEELREYAYMGATGKDIERVVKGRLSSRLPEVFSMVREDRVYGFGAYTLSDGGLKPAVMSWRSNVKARLSRTMKEHVLLEVFRSKEFLVVLKGSLLSLLLISKLEKIFRRRARSIRFYRGTIVKDIEGHIDKKLKEKIEKIPPHLVYDVRKALIERRLPRRKEIIEVMLV
;
A
#
# COMPACT_ATOMS: atom_id res chain seq x y z
N MET A 1 1.42 5.42 -4.04
CA MET A 1 1.21 5.20 -2.59
C MET A 1 2.27 4.25 -2.09
N TYR A 2 2.74 4.41 -0.86
CA TYR A 2 3.77 3.56 -0.25
C TYR A 2 3.19 2.89 0.97
N VAL A 3 3.48 1.60 1.12
CA VAL A 3 3.10 0.86 2.31
C VAL A 3 4.37 0.30 2.91
N VAL A 4 4.72 0.79 4.09
CA VAL A 4 5.84 0.27 4.87
C VAL A 4 5.26 -0.65 5.93
N VAL A 5 5.59 -1.93 5.83
CA VAL A 5 5.26 -2.94 6.83
C VAL A 5 6.50 -3.23 7.64
N ILE A 6 6.39 -2.98 8.93
CA ILE A 6 7.42 -3.30 9.90
C ILE A 6 6.94 -4.52 10.66
N SER A 7 7.75 -5.57 10.65
CA SER A 7 7.44 -6.83 11.31
C SER A 7 8.70 -7.40 11.95
N GLY A 8 8.59 -7.99 13.14
CA GLY A 8 9.72 -8.65 13.77
C GLY A 8 9.60 -8.72 15.29
N SER A 9 10.59 -9.34 15.93
CA SER A 9 10.67 -9.52 17.39
C SER A 9 11.21 -8.30 18.15
N GLY A 10 11.20 -7.11 17.55
CA GLY A 10 11.67 -5.89 18.20
C GLY A 10 10.67 -5.29 19.19
N ASP A 11 11.12 -4.30 19.97
CA ASP A 11 10.26 -3.57 20.90
C ASP A 11 9.34 -2.61 20.15
N VAL A 12 8.12 -3.07 19.88
CA VAL A 12 7.09 -2.32 19.13
C VAL A 12 6.71 -1.04 19.87
N LYS A 13 6.71 -1.03 21.21
CA LYS A 13 6.40 0.17 21.99
C LYS A 13 7.49 1.23 21.79
N LYS A 14 8.76 0.82 21.82
CA LYS A 14 9.90 1.71 21.56
C LYS A 14 9.91 2.22 20.12
N PHE A 15 9.60 1.37 19.14
CA PHE A 15 9.42 1.79 17.74
C PHE A 15 8.32 2.86 17.62
N ILE A 16 7.11 2.58 18.12
CA ILE A 16 5.98 3.52 18.06
C ILE A 16 6.34 4.82 18.76
N SER A 17 7.04 4.76 19.90
CA SER A 17 7.47 5.96 20.62
C SER A 17 8.44 6.82 19.79
N ARG A 18 9.48 6.22 19.20
CA ARG A 18 10.42 6.94 18.33
C ARG A 18 9.75 7.49 17.08
N TRP A 19 8.87 6.72 16.44
CA TRP A 19 8.14 7.17 15.26
C TRP A 19 7.18 8.32 15.57
N ARG A 20 6.31 8.15 16.57
CA ARG A 20 5.27 9.13 16.89
C ARG A 20 5.85 10.36 17.60
N TRP A 21 6.50 10.18 18.73
CA TRP A 21 6.91 11.28 19.60
C TRP A 21 8.18 11.98 19.14
N ASN A 22 9.15 11.22 18.61
CA ASN A 22 10.45 11.81 18.24
C ASN A 22 10.49 12.33 16.80
N TYR A 23 9.53 11.95 15.96
CA TYR A 23 9.49 12.39 14.57
C TYR A 23 8.13 12.95 14.16
N ARG A 24 7.10 12.11 14.02
CA ARG A 24 5.79 12.50 13.47
C ARG A 24 5.15 13.70 14.19
N TYR A 25 5.13 13.71 15.52
CA TYR A 25 4.50 14.82 16.27
C TYR A 25 5.37 16.08 16.37
N ARG A 26 6.68 15.96 16.13
CA ARG A 26 7.56 17.13 15.97
C ARG A 26 7.40 17.78 14.59
N HIS A 27 6.85 17.03 13.64
CA HIS A 27 6.70 17.37 12.24
C HIS A 27 5.26 17.13 11.80
N LYS A 28 4.35 18.01 12.24
CA LYS A 28 2.89 17.86 12.02
C LYS A 28 2.52 17.70 10.54
N GLU A 29 3.33 18.23 9.62
CA GLU A 29 3.21 18.02 8.18
C GLU A 29 3.22 16.53 7.78
N VAL A 30 3.90 15.68 8.55
CA VAL A 30 3.92 14.22 8.33
C VAL A 30 2.53 13.61 8.51
N ASP A 31 1.66 14.19 9.35
CA ASP A 31 0.29 13.70 9.50
C ASP A 31 -0.51 13.79 8.21
N TRP A 32 -0.20 14.75 7.34
CA TRP A 32 -0.92 14.95 6.08
C TRP A 32 -0.59 13.88 5.03
N VAL A 33 0.55 13.22 5.18
CA VAL A 33 1.01 12.18 4.25
C VAL A 33 0.84 10.77 4.78
N VAL A 34 0.56 10.59 6.07
CA VAL A 34 0.23 9.30 6.68
C VAL A 34 -1.26 9.02 6.55
N PHE A 35 -1.59 8.19 5.57
CA PHE A 35 -2.95 7.73 5.29
C PHE A 35 -3.47 6.78 6.38
N ALA A 36 -2.68 5.77 6.72
CA ALA A 36 -3.04 4.84 7.78
C ALA A 36 -1.82 4.41 8.60
N GLU A 37 -2.07 4.11 9.88
CA GLU A 37 -1.09 3.49 10.76
C GLU A 37 -1.84 2.47 11.63
N GLN A 38 -1.40 1.22 11.62
CA GLN A 38 -2.07 0.15 12.35
C GLN A 38 -1.07 -0.84 12.94
N SER A 39 -1.30 -1.20 14.21
CA SER A 39 -0.57 -2.30 14.85
C SER A 39 -1.04 -3.65 14.28
N ILE A 40 -0.09 -4.49 13.94
CA ILE A 40 -0.29 -5.88 13.49
C ILE A 40 0.33 -6.84 14.52
N SER A 41 0.07 -8.14 14.41
CA SER A 41 0.44 -9.13 15.42
C SER A 41 1.90 -9.02 15.90
N ASN A 42 2.84 -8.78 14.98
CA ASN A 42 4.27 -8.67 15.27
C ASN A 42 4.88 -7.36 14.76
N GLY A 43 4.14 -6.24 14.77
CA GLY A 43 4.70 -4.97 14.32
C GLY A 43 3.69 -3.88 13.98
N VAL A 44 4.03 -3.04 13.00
CA VAL A 44 3.24 -1.87 12.59
C VAL A 44 3.25 -1.74 11.07
N ALA A 45 2.09 -1.49 10.49
CA ALA A 45 1.97 -1.05 9.11
C ALA A 45 1.72 0.46 9.07
N VAL A 46 2.49 1.17 8.24
CA VAL A 46 2.34 2.60 7.99
C VAL A 46 2.16 2.83 6.49
N VAL A 47 1.11 3.54 6.12
CA VAL A 47 0.76 3.85 4.74
C VAL A 47 1.01 5.33 4.50
N PHE A 48 1.83 5.62 3.50
CA PHE A 48 2.16 6.97 3.07
C PHE A 48 1.59 7.24 1.69
N ASN A 49 1.18 8.49 1.45
CA ASN A 49 0.95 8.96 0.10
C ASN A 49 2.28 8.97 -0.70
N SER A 50 2.21 9.23 -2.00
CA SER A 50 3.40 9.26 -2.86
C SER A 50 4.03 10.63 -3.05
N SER A 51 3.73 11.58 -2.17
CA SER A 51 4.39 12.88 -2.18
C SER A 51 5.87 12.75 -1.76
N LEU A 52 6.67 13.78 -1.99
CA LEU A 52 8.07 13.80 -1.50
C LEU A 52 8.11 13.67 0.02
N LEU A 53 7.20 14.33 0.73
CA LEU A 53 7.12 14.23 2.18
C LEU A 53 6.72 12.81 2.64
N GLY A 54 5.82 12.14 1.92
CA GLY A 54 5.47 10.74 2.16
C GLY A 54 6.66 9.79 1.99
N LEU A 55 7.50 10.06 0.99
CA LEU A 55 8.76 9.37 0.75
C LEU A 55 9.76 9.51 1.90
N PHE A 56 9.96 10.73 2.39
CA PHE A 56 10.78 10.99 3.58
C PHE A 56 10.24 10.27 4.82
N GLY A 57 8.91 10.29 5.01
CA GLY A 57 8.25 9.57 6.09
C GLY A 57 8.53 8.06 6.04
N ALA A 58 8.40 7.46 4.86
CA ALA A 58 8.67 6.05 4.63
C ALA A 58 10.14 5.67 4.90
N LEU A 59 11.09 6.49 4.42
CA LEU A 59 12.52 6.31 4.70
C LEU A 59 12.77 6.37 6.21
N LYS A 60 12.23 7.40 6.89
CA LYS A 60 12.50 7.60 8.31
C LYS A 60 11.93 6.50 9.18
N VAL A 61 10.72 6.04 8.88
CA VAL A 61 10.12 4.87 9.55
C VAL A 61 11.01 3.65 9.41
N SER A 62 11.54 3.42 8.20
CA SER A 62 12.41 2.29 7.90
C SER A 62 13.74 2.39 8.66
N GLU A 63 14.38 3.56 8.67
CA GLU A 63 15.60 3.81 9.45
C GLU A 63 15.41 3.55 10.95
N ILE A 64 14.31 4.04 11.54
CA ILE A 64 14.00 3.83 12.95
C ILE A 64 13.79 2.33 13.24
N ALA A 65 13.07 1.63 12.36
CA ALA A 65 12.80 0.20 12.49
C ALA A 65 14.08 -0.63 12.40
N MET A 66 14.92 -0.40 11.37
CA MET A 66 16.21 -1.08 11.21
C MET A 66 17.15 -0.80 12.38
N GLY A 67 17.23 0.45 12.84
CA GLY A 67 18.02 0.83 14.03
C GLY A 67 17.52 0.25 15.35
N LEU A 68 16.35 -0.41 15.35
CA LEU A 68 15.80 -1.16 16.47
C LEU A 68 15.79 -2.68 16.22
N GLY A 69 16.37 -3.15 15.11
CA GLY A 69 16.47 -4.57 14.76
C GLY A 69 15.18 -5.19 14.20
N PHE A 70 14.24 -4.39 13.69
CA PHE A 70 13.06 -4.91 12.99
C PHE A 70 13.37 -5.26 11.53
N GLU A 71 12.67 -6.25 10.99
CA GLU A 71 12.59 -6.44 9.54
C GLU A 71 11.57 -5.48 8.93
N THR A 72 11.94 -4.88 7.81
CA THR A 72 11.07 -3.96 7.06
C THR A 72 10.75 -4.55 5.70
N ARG A 73 9.46 -4.63 5.36
CA ARG A 73 8.97 -4.97 4.02
C ARG A 73 8.23 -3.77 3.46
N THR A 74 8.62 -3.32 2.29
CA THR A 74 8.02 -2.16 1.64
C THR A 74 7.32 -2.57 0.36
N TYR A 75 6.07 -2.13 0.21
CA TYR A 75 5.29 -2.30 -1.00
C TYR A 75 5.11 -0.94 -1.66
N TRP A 76 5.57 -0.83 -2.90
CA TRP A 76 5.26 0.29 -3.76
C TRP A 76 3.95 0.03 -4.47
N LEU A 77 2.98 0.94 -4.38
CA LEU A 77 1.65 0.78 -4.97
C LEU A 77 1.33 1.96 -5.90
N ASP A 78 1.36 1.71 -7.21
CA ASP A 78 0.88 2.62 -8.26
C ASP A 78 -0.64 2.56 -8.39
N VAL A 79 -1.28 3.72 -8.54
CA VAL A 79 -2.74 3.84 -8.51
C VAL A 79 -3.35 3.62 -9.90
N PHE A 80 -4.38 2.78 -9.96
CA PHE A 80 -5.28 2.59 -11.09
C PHE A 80 -6.68 3.03 -10.69
N TYR A 81 -7.28 3.89 -11.51
CA TYR A 81 -8.62 4.44 -11.25
C TYR A 81 -9.73 3.64 -11.93
N SER A 82 -9.43 2.93 -13.02
CA SER A 82 -10.40 2.07 -13.70
C SER A 82 -10.16 0.61 -13.36
N PRO A 83 -11.14 -0.09 -12.74
CA PRO A 83 -11.05 -1.53 -12.52
C PRO A 83 -10.91 -2.28 -13.84
N ASP A 84 -11.72 -1.95 -14.85
CA ASP A 84 -11.71 -2.72 -16.10
C ASP A 84 -10.39 -2.63 -16.84
N VAL A 85 -9.77 -1.44 -16.89
CA VAL A 85 -8.42 -1.26 -17.44
C VAL A 85 -7.39 -2.06 -16.65
N PHE A 86 -7.43 -1.97 -15.32
CA PHE A 86 -6.54 -2.73 -14.45
C PHE A 86 -6.67 -4.24 -14.68
N PHE A 87 -7.90 -4.77 -14.77
CA PHE A 87 -8.13 -6.19 -15.01
C PHE A 87 -7.71 -6.62 -16.41
N GLU A 88 -8.00 -5.83 -17.44
CA GLU A 88 -7.64 -6.14 -18.82
C GLU A 88 -6.11 -6.21 -19.00
N GLU A 89 -5.39 -5.19 -18.50
CA GLU A 89 -3.93 -5.15 -18.57
C GLU A 89 -3.30 -6.34 -17.85
N GLU A 90 -3.75 -6.64 -16.62
CA GLU A 90 -3.16 -7.75 -15.87
C GLU A 90 -3.48 -9.11 -16.48
N LEU A 91 -4.72 -9.33 -16.95
CA LEU A 91 -5.06 -10.59 -17.63
C LEU A 91 -4.27 -10.78 -18.92
N ARG A 92 -4.04 -9.71 -19.68
CA ARG A 92 -3.20 -9.74 -20.88
C ARG A 92 -1.75 -10.10 -20.52
N GLU A 93 -1.20 -9.51 -19.45
CA GLU A 93 0.15 -9.87 -18.97
C GLU A 93 0.25 -11.34 -18.54
N TYR A 94 -0.73 -11.87 -17.81
CA TYR A 94 -0.73 -13.30 -17.45
C TYR A 94 -0.85 -14.20 -18.68
N ALA A 95 -1.64 -13.81 -19.69
CA ALA A 95 -1.71 -14.55 -20.96
C ALA A 95 -0.34 -14.65 -21.62
N TYR A 96 0.41 -13.54 -21.69
CA TYR A 96 1.78 -13.53 -22.22
C TYR A 96 2.76 -14.40 -21.43
N MET A 97 2.53 -14.56 -20.12
CA MET A 97 3.35 -15.43 -19.27
C MET A 97 2.97 -16.92 -19.38
N GLY A 98 1.95 -17.26 -20.17
CA GLY A 98 1.51 -18.65 -20.37
C GLY A 98 0.26 -19.06 -19.60
N ALA A 99 -0.51 -18.12 -19.02
CA ALA A 99 -1.83 -18.44 -18.47
C ALA A 99 -2.74 -18.97 -19.59
N THR A 100 -3.37 -20.12 -19.37
CA THR A 100 -4.21 -20.73 -20.39
C THR A 100 -5.50 -19.94 -20.56
N GLY A 101 -6.14 -20.04 -21.75
CA GLY A 101 -7.48 -19.48 -21.97
C GLY A 101 -8.50 -19.96 -20.92
N LYS A 102 -8.35 -21.20 -20.43
CA LYS A 102 -9.18 -21.75 -19.34
C LYS A 102 -8.97 -21.02 -18.01
N ASP A 103 -7.73 -20.65 -17.67
CA ASP A 103 -7.45 -19.91 -16.44
C ASP A 103 -8.02 -18.51 -16.47
N ILE A 104 -7.85 -17.82 -17.60
CA ILE A 104 -8.42 -16.48 -17.83
C ILE A 104 -9.95 -16.55 -17.78
N GLU A 105 -10.56 -17.52 -18.47
CA GLU A 105 -12.01 -17.71 -18.46
C GLU A 105 -12.53 -18.00 -17.05
N ARG A 106 -11.83 -18.81 -16.25
CA ARG A 106 -12.20 -19.05 -14.85
C ARG A 106 -12.09 -17.76 -14.01
N VAL A 107 -11.12 -16.86 -14.28
CA VAL A 107 -11.08 -15.54 -13.60
C VAL A 107 -12.29 -14.69 -13.99
N VAL A 108 -12.60 -14.61 -15.28
CA VAL A 108 -13.75 -13.85 -15.77
C VAL A 108 -15.07 -14.41 -15.20
N LYS A 109 -15.26 -15.73 -15.25
CA LYS A 109 -16.41 -16.40 -14.62
C LYS A 109 -16.44 -16.20 -13.11
N GLY A 110 -15.29 -16.26 -12.43
CA GLY A 110 -15.16 -16.03 -10.99
C GLY A 110 -15.51 -14.60 -10.56
N ARG A 111 -15.20 -13.60 -11.40
CA ARG A 111 -15.67 -12.21 -11.23
C ARG A 111 -17.19 -12.15 -11.27
N LEU A 112 -17.85 -12.90 -12.14
CA LEU A 112 -19.31 -12.91 -12.29
C LEU A 112 -20.02 -13.77 -11.22
N SER A 113 -19.38 -14.84 -10.76
CA SER A 113 -19.91 -15.78 -9.78
C SER A 113 -19.92 -15.23 -8.35
N SER A 114 -20.74 -15.83 -7.48
CA SER A 114 -20.71 -15.63 -6.03
C SER A 114 -19.61 -16.46 -5.36
N ARG A 115 -19.30 -17.66 -5.89
CA ARG A 115 -18.30 -18.59 -5.33
C ARG A 115 -16.91 -18.29 -5.87
N LEU A 116 -15.89 -18.47 -5.02
CA LEU A 116 -14.51 -18.49 -5.47
C LEU A 116 -14.16 -19.90 -5.95
N PRO A 117 -13.40 -20.02 -7.04
CA PRO A 117 -12.91 -21.30 -7.53
C PRO A 117 -11.88 -21.91 -6.57
N GLU A 118 -11.71 -23.24 -6.63
CA GLU A 118 -10.95 -24.00 -5.63
C GLU A 118 -9.42 -23.92 -5.78
N VAL A 119 -8.89 -23.77 -7.01
CA VAL A 119 -7.44 -23.72 -7.26
C VAL A 119 -7.10 -22.70 -8.36
N PHE A 120 -6.17 -21.80 -8.03
CA PHE A 120 -5.54 -20.85 -8.93
C PHE A 120 -4.13 -20.57 -8.41
N SER A 121 -3.09 -20.90 -9.18
CA SER A 121 -1.74 -20.43 -8.83
C SER A 121 -0.90 -20.20 -10.07
N MET A 122 -1.10 -19.03 -10.68
CA MET A 122 -0.01 -18.37 -11.39
C MET A 122 0.38 -17.18 -10.54
N VAL A 123 1.56 -17.27 -9.92
CA VAL A 123 2.06 -16.30 -8.94
C VAL A 123 3.25 -15.57 -9.54
N ARG A 124 3.26 -14.26 -9.34
CA ARG A 124 4.35 -13.34 -9.65
C ARG A 124 4.97 -12.85 -8.36
N GLU A 125 6.16 -13.34 -8.07
CA GLU A 125 6.88 -12.98 -6.85
C GLU A 125 7.40 -11.54 -6.87
N ASP A 126 7.56 -10.96 -8.06
CA ASP A 126 7.98 -9.56 -8.28
C ASP A 126 6.85 -8.55 -8.05
N ARG A 127 5.59 -9.02 -7.97
CA ARG A 127 4.41 -8.17 -8.05
C ARG A 127 3.51 -8.31 -6.83
N VAL A 128 2.84 -7.21 -6.50
CA VAL A 128 1.72 -7.17 -5.56
C VAL A 128 0.57 -6.40 -6.16
N TYR A 129 -0.64 -6.65 -5.65
CA TYR A 129 -1.81 -5.86 -5.97
C TYR A 129 -2.37 -5.23 -4.72
N GLY A 130 -3.04 -4.09 -4.87
CA GLY A 130 -3.71 -3.41 -3.77
C GLY A 130 -5.17 -3.12 -4.07
N PHE A 131 -5.96 -3.08 -3.02
CA PHE A 131 -7.32 -2.55 -3.02
C PHE A 131 -7.44 -1.51 -1.92
N GLY A 132 -7.83 -0.28 -2.27
CA GLY A 132 -8.08 0.80 -1.33
C GLY A 132 -9.52 1.26 -1.39
N ALA A 133 -10.12 1.53 -0.24
CA ALA A 133 -11.42 2.16 -0.12
C ALA A 133 -11.36 3.29 0.90
N TYR A 134 -12.05 4.38 0.59
CA TYR A 134 -12.14 5.58 1.42
C TYR A 134 -13.59 6.01 1.62
N THR A 135 -13.92 6.54 2.79
CA THR A 135 -15.21 7.18 3.10
C THR A 135 -15.02 8.50 3.85
N LEU A 136 -16.05 9.35 3.85
CA LEU A 136 -16.01 10.64 4.56
C LEU A 136 -16.36 10.51 6.06
N SER A 137 -17.18 9.53 6.42
CA SER A 137 -17.66 9.32 7.79
C SER A 137 -16.86 8.25 8.52
N ASP A 138 -16.51 8.53 9.77
CA ASP A 138 -15.87 7.54 10.63
C ASP A 138 -16.78 6.31 10.79
N GLY A 139 -16.22 5.12 10.57
CA GLY A 139 -16.98 3.87 10.65
C GLY A 139 -17.83 3.51 9.43
N GLY A 140 -17.93 4.38 8.41
CA GLY A 140 -18.70 4.10 7.20
C GLY A 140 -18.25 2.84 6.44
N LEU A 141 -16.97 2.47 6.55
CA LEU A 141 -16.42 1.24 5.97
C LEU A 141 -16.53 0.02 6.88
N LYS A 142 -16.81 0.18 8.19
CA LYS A 142 -16.78 -0.92 9.16
C LYS A 142 -17.67 -2.10 8.76
N PRO A 143 -18.92 -1.91 8.28
CA PRO A 143 -19.74 -3.02 7.80
C PRO A 143 -19.15 -3.74 6.58
N ALA A 144 -18.53 -3.00 5.64
CA ALA A 144 -17.89 -3.58 4.46
C ALA A 144 -16.63 -4.39 4.84
N VAL A 145 -15.82 -3.86 5.74
CA VAL A 145 -14.64 -4.54 6.29
C VAL A 145 -15.05 -5.82 7.02
N MET A 146 -16.11 -5.78 7.83
CA MET A 146 -16.66 -6.98 8.49
C MET A 146 -17.14 -8.02 7.47
N SER A 147 -17.86 -7.59 6.43
CA SER A 147 -18.31 -8.50 5.36
C SER A 147 -17.13 -9.17 4.65
N TRP A 148 -16.09 -8.40 4.31
CA TRP A 148 -14.85 -8.96 3.76
C TRP A 148 -14.22 -10.01 4.68
N ARG A 149 -14.03 -9.67 5.96
CA ARG A 149 -13.38 -10.56 6.94
C ARG A 149 -14.17 -11.83 7.18
N SER A 150 -15.46 -11.73 7.44
CA SER A 150 -16.30 -12.86 7.87
C SER A 150 -16.87 -13.68 6.72
N ASN A 151 -17.17 -13.07 5.57
CA ASN A 151 -17.85 -13.76 4.47
C ASN A 151 -16.92 -14.21 3.35
N VAL A 152 -15.80 -13.50 3.13
CA VAL A 152 -14.84 -13.85 2.08
C VAL A 152 -13.58 -14.44 2.70
N LYS A 153 -12.81 -13.63 3.44
CA LYS A 153 -11.49 -14.01 3.95
C LYS A 153 -11.55 -15.22 4.89
N ALA A 154 -12.54 -15.30 5.79
CA ALA A 154 -12.68 -16.43 6.71
C ALA A 154 -12.89 -17.77 5.98
N ARG A 155 -13.58 -17.76 4.84
CA ARG A 155 -13.93 -18.93 4.03
C ARG A 155 -12.84 -19.37 3.05
N LEU A 156 -11.78 -18.57 2.90
CA LEU A 156 -10.61 -18.96 2.12
C LEU A 156 -9.89 -20.13 2.79
N SER A 157 -9.37 -21.04 1.97
CA SER A 157 -8.43 -22.07 2.44
C SER A 157 -7.16 -21.42 2.99
N ARG A 158 -6.36 -22.18 3.75
CA ARG A 158 -5.10 -21.67 4.34
C ARG A 158 -4.16 -21.10 3.29
N THR A 159 -3.97 -21.82 2.18
CA THR A 159 -3.12 -21.40 1.05
C THR A 159 -3.62 -20.11 0.40
N MET A 160 -4.94 -19.95 0.23
CA MET A 160 -5.50 -18.72 -0.33
C MET A 160 -5.40 -17.52 0.62
N LYS A 161 -5.49 -17.74 1.94
CA LYS A 161 -5.30 -16.68 2.94
C LYS A 161 -3.90 -16.07 2.87
N GLU A 162 -2.89 -16.85 2.50
CA GLU A 162 -1.50 -16.39 2.32
C GLU A 162 -1.32 -15.45 1.13
N HIS A 163 -2.31 -15.34 0.23
CA HIS A 163 -2.31 -14.31 -0.80
C HIS A 163 -2.63 -12.93 -0.23
N VAL A 164 -3.23 -12.83 0.96
CA VAL A 164 -3.46 -11.56 1.66
C VAL A 164 -2.20 -11.21 2.46
N LEU A 165 -1.36 -10.36 1.89
CA LEU A 165 -0.09 -9.95 2.48
C LEU A 165 -0.27 -8.96 3.64
N LEU A 166 -1.22 -8.03 3.47
CA LEU A 166 -1.49 -7.01 4.47
C LEU A 166 -2.95 -6.57 4.40
N GLU A 167 -3.50 -6.22 5.56
CA GLU A 167 -4.78 -5.55 5.65
C GLU A 167 -4.68 -4.43 6.70
N VAL A 168 -4.98 -3.21 6.28
CA VAL A 168 -5.00 -2.02 7.11
C VAL A 168 -6.39 -1.40 7.08
N PHE A 169 -6.99 -1.21 8.25
CA PHE A 169 -8.26 -0.50 8.43
C PHE A 169 -8.11 0.54 9.53
N ARG A 170 -8.27 1.82 9.17
CA ARG A 170 -8.28 2.92 10.13
C ARG A 170 -9.39 3.91 9.79
N SER A 171 -10.45 3.87 10.58
CA SER A 171 -11.62 4.75 10.52
C SER A 171 -12.24 4.90 9.13
N LYS A 172 -11.71 5.83 8.32
CA LYS A 172 -12.17 6.22 6.99
C LYS A 172 -11.49 5.47 5.85
N GLU A 173 -10.40 4.78 6.13
CA GLU A 173 -9.56 4.14 5.13
C GLU A 173 -9.45 2.63 5.36
N PHE A 174 -9.54 1.90 4.26
CA PHE A 174 -9.27 0.48 4.19
C PHE A 174 -8.31 0.20 3.04
N LEU A 175 -7.26 -0.57 3.30
CA LEU A 175 -6.27 -1.00 2.33
C LEU A 175 -6.00 -2.48 2.50
N VAL A 176 -5.96 -3.21 1.39
CA VAL A 176 -5.51 -4.60 1.33
C VAL A 176 -4.36 -4.68 0.33
N VAL A 177 -3.28 -5.37 0.71
CA VAL A 177 -2.19 -5.73 -0.20
C VAL A 177 -2.23 -7.25 -0.41
N LEU A 178 -2.16 -7.67 -1.66
CA LEU A 178 -2.26 -9.06 -2.09
C LEU A 178 -1.02 -9.45 -2.91
N LYS A 179 -0.64 -10.74 -2.90
CA LYS A 179 0.40 -11.27 -3.81
C LYS A 179 0.02 -11.02 -5.27
N GLY A 180 1.00 -10.88 -6.17
CA GLY A 180 0.75 -10.88 -7.61
C GLY A 180 0.26 -12.26 -8.04
N SER A 181 -1.04 -12.44 -8.23
CA SER A 181 -1.58 -13.69 -8.76
C SER A 181 -2.96 -13.50 -9.40
N LEU A 182 -3.37 -14.44 -10.24
CA LEU A 182 -4.74 -14.48 -10.78
C LEU A 182 -5.81 -14.58 -9.67
N LEU A 183 -5.53 -15.28 -8.57
CA LEU A 183 -6.43 -15.34 -7.42
C LEU A 183 -6.61 -13.95 -6.78
N SER A 184 -5.54 -13.17 -6.69
CA SER A 184 -5.59 -11.83 -6.11
C SER A 184 -6.46 -10.88 -6.93
N LEU A 185 -6.49 -11.02 -8.26
CA LEU A 185 -7.42 -10.29 -9.12
C LEU A 185 -8.89 -10.64 -8.76
N LEU A 186 -9.20 -11.91 -8.54
CA LEU A 186 -10.53 -12.32 -8.07
C LEU A 186 -10.89 -11.71 -6.72
N LEU A 187 -9.97 -11.72 -5.75
CA LEU A 187 -10.17 -11.12 -4.44
C LEU A 187 -10.43 -9.61 -4.54
N ILE A 188 -9.71 -8.91 -5.43
CA ILE A 188 -9.94 -7.48 -5.72
C ILE A 188 -11.36 -7.26 -6.25
N SER A 189 -11.85 -8.09 -7.16
CA SER A 189 -13.22 -7.95 -7.68
C SER A 189 -14.27 -8.18 -6.58
N LYS A 190 -14.04 -9.13 -5.66
CA LYS A 190 -14.94 -9.32 -4.51
C LYS A 190 -14.93 -8.11 -3.56
N LEU A 191 -13.74 -7.58 -3.26
CA LEU A 191 -13.58 -6.37 -2.47
C LEU A 191 -14.30 -5.19 -3.12
N GLU A 192 -14.11 -4.97 -4.42
CA GLU A 192 -14.83 -3.95 -5.17
C GLU A 192 -16.34 -4.08 -4.99
N LYS A 193 -16.93 -5.26 -5.21
CA LYS A 193 -18.38 -5.48 -5.04
C LYS A 193 -18.86 -5.17 -3.63
N ILE A 194 -18.12 -5.56 -2.60
CA ILE A 194 -18.47 -5.32 -1.19
C ILE A 194 -18.44 -3.82 -0.87
N PHE A 195 -17.44 -3.10 -1.39
CA PHE A 195 -17.18 -1.72 -1.00
C PHE A 195 -17.85 -0.69 -1.93
N ARG A 196 -18.25 -1.04 -3.16
CA ARG A 196 -18.78 -0.09 -4.17
C ARG A 196 -19.96 0.75 -3.66
N ARG A 197 -20.80 0.19 -2.79
CA ARG A 197 -21.98 0.89 -2.22
C ARG A 197 -21.69 1.62 -0.91
N ARG A 198 -20.51 1.44 -0.32
CA ARG A 198 -20.17 1.94 1.03
C ARG A 198 -19.01 2.94 1.01
N ALA A 199 -18.11 2.81 0.04
CA ALA A 199 -16.98 3.70 -0.13
C ALA A 199 -17.36 4.90 -0.98
N ARG A 200 -16.80 6.07 -0.63
CA ARG A 200 -16.83 7.27 -1.46
C ARG A 200 -15.89 7.15 -2.66
N SER A 201 -14.74 6.48 -2.46
CA SER A 201 -13.75 6.24 -3.51
C SER A 201 -13.15 4.86 -3.32
N ILE A 202 -12.95 4.16 -4.44
CA ILE A 202 -12.22 2.89 -4.53
C ILE A 202 -11.03 3.11 -5.44
N ARG A 203 -9.89 2.54 -5.07
CA ARG A 203 -8.64 2.59 -5.81
C ARG A 203 -8.10 1.17 -5.95
N PHE A 204 -7.60 0.87 -7.14
CA PHE A 204 -6.87 -0.35 -7.40
C PHE A 204 -5.40 -0.01 -7.47
N TYR A 205 -4.55 -0.94 -7.06
CA TYR A 205 -3.12 -0.72 -7.12
C TYR A 205 -2.41 -1.88 -7.79
N ARG A 206 -1.46 -1.54 -8.64
CA ARG A 206 -0.40 -2.45 -9.08
C ARG A 206 0.86 -2.06 -8.34
N GLY A 207 1.63 -3.03 -7.90
CA GLY A 207 2.79 -2.73 -7.10
C GLY A 207 3.91 -3.74 -7.20
N THR A 208 5.00 -3.38 -6.54
CA THR A 208 6.22 -4.19 -6.46
C THR A 208 6.68 -4.29 -5.01
N ILE A 209 7.39 -5.37 -4.72
CA ILE A 209 8.06 -5.56 -3.44
C ILE A 209 9.42 -4.89 -3.54
N VAL A 210 9.67 -3.90 -2.67
CA VAL A 210 10.92 -3.14 -2.65
C VAL A 210 11.90 -3.83 -1.70
N LYS A 211 12.97 -4.40 -2.26
CA LYS A 211 14.07 -5.04 -1.50
C LYS A 211 15.08 -4.00 -0.99
N ASP A 212 15.57 -3.14 -1.88
CA ASP A 212 16.44 -2.00 -1.54
C ASP A 212 15.57 -0.76 -1.32
N ILE A 213 15.20 -0.52 -0.07
CA ILE A 213 14.32 0.59 0.31
C ILE A 213 15.01 1.94 0.06
N GLU A 214 16.27 2.09 0.49
CA GLU A 214 16.99 3.36 0.35
C GLU A 214 17.20 3.71 -1.12
N GLY A 215 17.74 2.78 -1.93
CA GLY A 215 17.99 3.04 -3.34
C GLY A 215 16.71 3.28 -4.14
N HIS A 216 15.62 2.59 -3.81
CA HIS A 216 14.33 2.83 -4.48
C HIS A 216 13.73 4.19 -4.11
N ILE A 217 13.77 4.56 -2.83
CA ILE A 217 13.30 5.87 -2.36
C ILE A 217 14.14 6.97 -3.01
N ASP A 218 15.46 6.85 -3.02
CA ASP A 218 16.37 7.84 -3.63
C ASP A 218 16.09 8.02 -5.12
N LYS A 219 15.87 6.93 -5.86
CA LYS A 219 15.47 7.00 -7.28
C LYS A 219 14.17 7.80 -7.45
N LYS A 220 13.18 7.52 -6.62
CA LYS A 220 11.84 8.14 -6.71
C LYS A 220 11.83 9.59 -6.24
N LEU A 221 12.70 9.93 -5.30
CA LEU A 221 12.98 11.31 -4.92
C LEU A 221 13.58 12.06 -6.11
N LYS A 222 14.62 11.52 -6.78
CA LYS A 222 15.23 12.14 -7.96
C LYS A 222 14.21 12.41 -9.07
N GLU A 223 13.40 11.41 -9.44
CA GLU A 223 12.32 11.54 -10.45
C GLU A 223 11.31 12.66 -10.12
N LYS A 224 11.10 12.96 -8.83
CA LYS A 224 10.16 14.00 -8.37
C LYS A 224 10.80 15.38 -8.25
N ILE A 225 12.09 15.47 -7.89
CA ILE A 225 12.80 16.74 -7.75
C ILE A 225 12.90 17.48 -9.08
N GLU A 226 13.00 16.76 -10.19
CA GLU A 226 13.03 17.36 -11.53
C GLU A 226 11.78 18.20 -11.86
N LYS A 227 10.69 18.02 -11.10
CA LYS A 227 9.43 18.75 -11.26
C LYS A 227 9.29 19.93 -10.28
N ILE A 228 10.28 20.15 -9.41
CA ILE A 228 10.26 21.21 -8.40
C ILE A 228 10.70 22.54 -9.03
N PRO A 229 10.06 23.67 -8.66
CA PRO A 229 10.52 25.00 -9.08
C PRO A 229 12.01 25.22 -8.79
N PRO A 230 12.81 25.73 -9.74
CA PRO A 230 14.27 25.79 -9.63
C PRO A 230 14.79 26.46 -8.35
N HIS A 231 14.10 27.50 -7.87
CA HIS A 231 14.49 28.25 -6.67
C HIS A 231 14.35 27.44 -5.36
N LEU A 232 13.61 26.32 -5.35
CA LEU A 232 13.45 25.44 -4.18
C LEU A 232 14.27 24.15 -4.30
N VAL A 233 14.81 23.84 -5.47
CA VAL A 233 15.53 22.58 -5.73
C VAL A 233 16.73 22.42 -4.80
N TYR A 234 17.51 23.48 -4.58
CA TYR A 234 18.70 23.40 -3.71
C TYR A 234 18.32 23.03 -2.28
N ASP A 235 17.32 23.70 -1.70
CA ASP A 235 16.91 23.46 -0.32
C ASP A 235 16.32 22.06 -0.14
N VAL A 236 15.56 21.57 -1.13
CA VAL A 236 15.03 20.19 -1.14
C VAL A 236 16.18 19.18 -1.24
N ARG A 237 17.14 19.39 -2.16
CA ARG A 237 18.32 18.51 -2.30
C ARG A 237 19.16 18.49 -1.03
N LYS A 238 19.34 19.63 -0.38
CA LYS A 238 20.06 19.73 0.88
C LYS A 238 19.35 18.92 1.98
N ALA A 239 18.03 19.08 2.11
CA ALA A 239 17.24 18.31 3.07
C ALA A 239 17.34 16.78 2.84
N LEU A 240 17.44 16.36 1.57
CA LEU A 240 17.65 14.97 1.18
C LEU A 240 19.01 14.43 1.60
N ILE A 241 20.08 15.17 1.30
CA ILE A 241 21.46 14.78 1.69
C ILE A 241 21.55 14.69 3.22
N GLU A 242 20.95 15.64 3.93
CA GLU A 242 20.92 15.65 5.39
C GLU A 242 19.94 14.64 6.01
N ARG A 243 19.12 13.94 5.18
CA ARG A 243 18.04 13.04 5.59
C ARG A 243 17.12 13.66 6.66
N ARG A 244 16.77 14.93 6.45
CA ARG A 244 15.96 15.75 7.37
C ARG A 244 14.74 16.34 6.67
N LEU A 245 13.73 16.65 7.47
CA LEU A 245 12.56 17.37 6.97
C LEU A 245 12.89 18.85 6.72
N PRO A 246 12.31 19.46 5.68
CA PRO A 246 12.50 20.88 5.40
C PRO A 246 11.85 21.76 6.47
N ARG A 247 12.41 22.96 6.66
CA ARG A 247 11.94 23.94 7.65
C ARG A 247 11.09 25.07 7.09
N ARG A 248 11.01 25.21 5.76
CA ARG A 248 10.25 26.30 5.09
C ARG A 248 8.90 25.80 4.62
N LYS A 249 7.85 26.60 4.86
CA LYS A 249 6.47 26.27 4.50
C LYS A 249 6.28 26.07 3.00
N GLU A 250 6.87 26.92 2.16
CA GLU A 250 6.84 26.81 0.70
C GLU A 250 7.44 25.48 0.20
N ILE A 251 8.52 25.01 0.83
CA ILE A 251 9.12 23.72 0.50
C ILE A 251 8.19 22.58 0.91
N ILE A 252 7.59 22.67 2.09
CA ILE A 252 6.62 21.67 2.58
C ILE A 252 5.44 21.57 1.63
N GLU A 253 4.90 22.70 1.18
CA GLU A 253 3.78 22.75 0.22
C GLU A 253 4.13 22.07 -1.09
N VAL A 254 5.30 22.38 -1.67
CA VAL A 254 5.79 21.69 -2.87
C VAL A 254 5.99 20.19 -2.64
N MET A 255 6.38 19.79 -1.44
CA MET A 255 6.60 18.38 -1.10
C MET A 255 5.33 17.58 -0.86
N LEU A 256 4.17 18.22 -0.72
CA LEU A 256 2.86 17.57 -0.55
C LEU A 256 2.19 17.20 -1.88
N VAL A 257 2.61 17.84 -2.98
CA VAL A 257 2.05 17.69 -4.33
C VAL A 257 2.61 16.46 -5.06
#